data_AF-A0A093PVQ5-F1
#
_entry.id   AF-A0A093PVQ5-F1
#
_cell.length_a   1.000
_cell.length_b   1.000
_cell.length_c   1.000
_cell.angle_alpha   90.00
_cell.angle_beta   90.00
_cell.angle_gamma   90.00
#
_symmetry.space_group_name_H-M   'P 1'
#
loop_
_entity.id
_entity.type
_entity.pdbx_description
1 polymer ?
#
loop_
_entity_poly.entity_id
_entity_poly.type
_entity_poly.pdbx_seq_one_letter_code
_entity_poly.pdbx_strand_id
1 'polypeptide(L)'
;IPNTDNDEGLQRALQFAMAEYNKASNDMYSSRVVRVINAKKQIVSGIKYLIKVEIGRTTCSKPATDLQSCTFHDEPQMAKHTICNFVVYTVPWLNQIKLLKSECQ
;
A
#
# COMPACT_ATOMS: atom_id res chain seq x y z
N ILE A 1 4.93 13.57 -6.46
CA ILE A 1 3.82 13.63 -7.43
C ILE A 1 2.91 14.73 -6.91
N PRO A 2 2.63 15.79 -7.68
CA PRO A 2 1.93 16.97 -7.18
C PRO A 2 0.48 16.70 -6.79
N ASN A 3 -0.20 15.74 -7.44
CA ASN A 3 -1.49 15.21 -7.00
C ASN A 3 -1.44 13.67 -7.01
N THR A 4 -1.40 13.06 -5.83
CA THR A 4 -1.29 11.61 -5.67
C THR A 4 -2.57 10.87 -6.04
N ASP A 5 -3.72 11.50 -5.91
CA ASP A 5 -5.02 10.84 -6.10
C ASP A 5 -5.37 10.70 -7.58
N ASN A 6 -4.74 11.46 -8.47
CA ASN A 6 -4.99 11.43 -9.91
C ASN A 6 -3.94 10.65 -10.74
N ASP A 7 -2.88 10.11 -10.12
CA ASP A 7 -1.89 9.28 -10.84
C ASP A 7 -2.31 7.80 -10.77
N GLU A 8 -2.97 7.31 -11.83
CA GLU A 8 -3.41 5.91 -11.94
C GLU A 8 -2.27 4.91 -11.75
N GLY A 9 -1.05 5.26 -12.20
CA GLY A 9 0.14 4.44 -12.03
C GLY A 9 0.55 4.31 -10.57
N LEU A 10 0.47 5.40 -9.81
CA LEU A 10 0.67 5.40 -8.36
C LEU A 10 -0.41 4.58 -7.65
N GLN A 11 -1.68 4.76 -8.01
CA GLN A 11 -2.79 4.01 -7.40
C GLN A 11 -2.61 2.51 -7.61
N ARG A 12 -2.30 2.07 -8.84
CA ARG A 12 -2.01 0.66 -9.16
C ARG A 12 -0.79 0.14 -8.41
N ALA A 13 0.27 0.94 -8.30
CA ALA A 13 1.46 0.57 -7.54
C ALA A 13 1.17 0.40 -6.05
N LEU A 14 0.39 1.31 -5.46
CA LEU A 14 0.00 1.26 -4.05
C LEU A 14 -0.93 0.08 -3.77
N GLN A 15 -1.91 -0.18 -4.63
CA GLN A 15 -2.80 -1.33 -4.51
C GLN A 15 -2.01 -2.65 -4.51
N PHE A 16 -1.05 -2.78 -5.44
CA PHE A 16 -0.15 -3.92 -5.49
C PHE A 16 0.69 -4.05 -4.21
N ALA A 17 1.30 -2.96 -3.74
CA ALA A 17 2.11 -2.98 -2.51
C ALA A 17 1.30 -3.40 -1.28
N MET A 18 0.06 -2.90 -1.15
CA MET A 18 -0.82 -3.26 -0.03
C MET A 18 -1.28 -4.72 -0.08
N ALA A 19 -1.53 -5.26 -1.27
CA ALA A 19 -1.85 -6.67 -1.42
C ALA A 19 -0.68 -7.56 -0.98
N GLU A 20 0.53 -7.24 -1.40
CA GLU A 20 1.74 -7.97 -1.00
C GLU A 20 2.05 -7.81 0.50
N TYR A 21 1.88 -6.60 1.06
CA TYR A 21 2.00 -6.36 2.49
C TYR A 21 1.03 -7.23 3.30
N ASN A 22 -0.25 -7.26 2.92
CA ASN A 22 -1.26 -8.04 3.63
C ASN A 22 -1.01 -9.55 3.54
N LYS A 23 -0.50 -10.05 2.41
CA LYS A 23 -0.09 -11.45 2.27
C LYS A 23 1.11 -11.81 3.14
N ALA A 24 2.09 -10.90 3.26
CA ALA A 24 3.32 -11.13 4.02
C ALA A 24 3.16 -10.90 5.53
N SER A 25 2.19 -10.08 5.93
CA SER A 25 1.94 -9.77 7.35
C SER A 25 1.30 -10.94 8.08
N ASN A 26 1.85 -11.29 9.25
CA ASN A 26 1.30 -12.32 10.16
C ASN A 26 0.09 -11.84 10.98
N ASP A 27 -0.36 -10.60 10.77
CA ASP A 27 -1.58 -10.09 11.41
C ASP A 27 -2.80 -10.86 10.89
N MET A 28 -3.70 -11.25 11.79
CA MET A 28 -4.96 -11.94 11.45
C MET A 28 -5.90 -11.02 10.64
N TYR A 29 -5.75 -9.71 10.82
CA TYR A 29 -6.57 -8.69 10.16
C TYR A 29 -5.84 -8.07 8.98
N SER A 30 -6.60 -7.69 7.97
CA SER A 30 -6.09 -6.94 6.85
C SER A 30 -5.84 -5.48 7.23
N SER A 31 -4.89 -4.84 6.56
CA SER A 31 -4.62 -3.41 6.70
C SER A 31 -5.02 -2.66 5.43
N ARG A 32 -5.47 -1.41 5.61
CA ARG A 32 -5.81 -0.49 4.52
C ARG A 32 -5.03 0.81 4.66
N VAL A 33 -4.82 1.49 3.54
CA VAL A 33 -4.24 2.84 3.53
C VAL A 33 -5.22 3.81 4.19
N VAL A 34 -4.75 4.53 5.21
CA VAL A 34 -5.46 5.67 5.82
C VAL A 34 -5.23 6.91 4.96
N ARG A 35 -3.97 7.19 4.62
CA ARG A 35 -3.59 8.29 3.73
C ARG A 35 -2.21 8.09 3.12
N VAL A 36 -2.00 8.72 1.97
CA VAL A 36 -0.67 8.87 1.37
C VAL A 36 0.01 10.08 1.98
N ILE A 37 1.15 9.86 2.66
CA ILE A 37 1.94 10.93 3.27
C ILE A 37 2.81 11.60 2.20
N ASN A 38 3.42 10.80 1.34
CA ASN A 38 4.26 11.29 0.25
C ASN A 38 4.39 10.24 -0.85
N ALA A 39 4.45 10.68 -2.10
CA ALA A 39 4.75 9.80 -3.22
C ALA A 39 5.69 10.47 -4.23
N LYS A 40 6.71 9.73 -4.65
CA LYS A 40 7.68 10.14 -5.69
C LYS A 40 7.68 9.13 -6.82
N LYS A 41 7.74 9.64 -8.05
CA LYS A 41 7.87 8.86 -9.29
C LYS A 41 9.26 9.09 -9.87
N GLN A 42 9.95 8.03 -10.23
CA GLN A 42 11.25 8.08 -10.89
C GLN A 42 11.21 7.27 -12.19
N ILE A 43 11.50 7.92 -13.31
CA ILE A 43 11.64 7.26 -14.61
C ILE A 43 13.05 6.70 -14.72
N VAL A 44 13.17 5.42 -15.02
CA VAL A 44 14.43 4.67 -15.20
C VAL A 44 14.25 3.71 -16.39
N SER A 45 14.87 2.53 -16.40
CA SER A 45 14.53 1.43 -17.34
C SER A 45 13.15 0.78 -17.07
N GLY A 46 12.18 1.59 -16.64
CA GLY A 46 10.90 1.28 -16.01
C GLY A 46 10.45 2.49 -15.18
N ILE A 47 9.56 2.29 -14.23
CA ILE A 47 9.09 3.35 -13.32
C ILE A 47 9.22 2.87 -11.88
N LYS A 48 9.88 3.66 -11.03
CA LYS A 48 9.89 3.44 -9.57
C LYS A 48 8.92 4.40 -8.89
N TYR A 49 8.02 3.86 -8.09
CA TYR A 49 7.18 4.60 -7.16
C TYR A 49 7.72 4.41 -5.75
N LEU A 50 8.11 5.51 -5.11
CA LEU A 50 8.49 5.54 -3.71
C LEU A 50 7.30 6.13 -2.94
N ILE A 51 6.64 5.31 -2.14
CA ILE A 51 5.35 5.62 -1.54
C ILE A 51 5.48 5.53 -0.03
N LYS A 52 5.29 6.65 0.66
CA LYS A 52 5.18 6.70 2.12
C LYS A 52 3.71 6.85 2.47
N VAL A 53 3.18 5.88 3.20
CA VAL A 53 1.75 5.82 3.56
C VAL A 53 1.59 5.55 5.05
N GLU A 54 0.46 6.00 5.58
CA GLU A 54 -0.07 5.53 6.85
C GLU A 54 -1.07 4.42 6.55
N ILE A 55 -0.89 3.26 7.18
CA ILE A 55 -1.81 2.13 7.11
C ILE A 55 -2.45 1.90 8.46
N GLY A 56 -3.69 1.43 8.44
CA GLY A 56 -4.47 1.10 9.63
C GLY A 56 -5.02 -0.31 9.53
N ARG A 57 -5.05 -1.01 10.66
CA ARG A 57 -5.72 -2.32 10.79
C ARG A 57 -7.22 -2.17 10.59
N THR A 58 -7.81 -3.07 9.80
CA THR A 58 -9.25 -3.13 9.57
C THR A 58 -9.91 -4.25 10.37
N THR A 59 -11.24 -4.23 10.45
CA THR A 59 -12.04 -5.28 11.10
C THR A 59 -12.12 -6.58 10.31
N CYS A 60 -11.67 -6.58 9.06
CA CYS A 60 -11.72 -7.74 8.18
C CYS A 60 -10.56 -8.71 8.44
N SER A 61 -10.88 -9.96 8.76
CA SER A 61 -9.92 -11.05 8.84
C SER A 61 -9.38 -11.41 7.45
N LYS A 62 -8.15 -11.95 7.42
CA LYS A 62 -7.56 -12.49 6.19
C LYS A 62 -8.11 -13.90 5.92
N PRO A 63 -8.34 -14.28 4.64
CA PRO A 63 -8.24 -13.45 3.45
C PRO A 63 -9.51 -12.58 3.26
N ALA A 64 -9.33 -11.27 3.10
CA ALA A 64 -10.42 -10.36 2.76
C ALA A 64 -10.49 -10.17 1.24
N THR A 65 -11.64 -10.44 0.64
CA THR A 65 -11.88 -10.28 -0.81
C THR A 65 -12.20 -8.84 -1.20
N ASP A 66 -12.82 -8.07 -0.31
CA ASP A 66 -13.11 -6.65 -0.50
C ASP A 66 -12.57 -5.82 0.67
N LEU A 67 -11.41 -5.19 0.47
CA LEU A 67 -10.79 -4.32 1.46
C LEU A 67 -11.40 -2.91 1.49
N GLN A 68 -12.22 -2.51 0.50
CA GLN A 68 -12.77 -1.16 0.45
C GLN A 68 -13.94 -0.98 1.41
N SER A 69 -14.76 -2.02 1.59
CA SER A 69 -15.87 -2.04 2.56
C SER A 69 -15.43 -2.26 4.01
N CYS A 70 -14.18 -2.65 4.24
CA CYS A 70 -13.64 -2.88 5.58
C CYS A 70 -13.45 -1.58 6.37
N THR A 71 -14.09 -1.49 7.53
CA THR A 71 -13.90 -0.38 8.48
C THR A 71 -12.58 -0.54 9.23
N PHE A 72 -12.00 0.57 9.68
CA PHE A 72 -10.88 0.53 10.62
C PHE A 72 -11.37 0.06 12.00
N HIS A 73 -10.48 -0.51 12.81
CA HIS A 73 -10.78 -0.73 14.21
C HIS A 73 -10.82 0.61 14.95
N ASP A 74 -11.93 0.90 15.64
CA ASP A 74 -12.09 2.12 16.43
C ASP A 74 -11.56 1.98 17.87
N GLU A 75 -11.41 0.74 18.36
CA GLU A 75 -10.90 0.47 19.70
C GLU A 75 -9.40 0.81 19.82
N PRO A 76 -8.98 1.65 20.77
CA PRO A 76 -7.59 2.13 20.88
C PRO A 76 -6.52 1.03 20.94
N GLN A 77 -6.89 -0.13 21.50
CA GLN A 77 -6.03 -1.29 21.64
C GLN A 77 -5.85 -2.08 20.32
N MET A 78 -6.79 -1.93 19.38
CA MET A 78 -6.78 -2.60 18.06
C MET A 78 -6.52 -1.65 16.89
N ALA A 79 -6.74 -0.35 17.08
CA ALA A 79 -6.50 0.75 16.14
C ALA A 79 -4.99 0.98 15.94
N LYS A 80 -4.31 0.00 15.35
CA LYS A 80 -2.88 0.08 15.08
C LYS A 80 -2.66 0.81 13.77
N HIS A 81 -2.15 2.04 13.87
CA HIS A 81 -1.65 2.80 12.73
C HIS A 81 -0.13 2.67 12.66
N THR A 82 0.37 2.38 11.46
CA THR A 82 1.79 2.25 11.20
C THR A 82 2.13 2.99 9.91
N ILE A 83 3.30 3.63 9.90
CA ILE A 83 3.84 4.26 8.70
C ILE A 83 4.70 3.24 7.96
N CYS A 84 4.41 3.06 6.67
CA CYS A 84 5.17 2.19 5.78
C CYS A 84 5.78 2.97 4.62
N ASN A 85 6.96 2.54 4.20
CA ASN A 85 7.64 2.98 2.99
C ASN A 85 7.70 1.81 2.01
N PHE A 86 7.04 1.98 0.87
CA PHE A 86 7.05 1.04 -0.22
C PHE A 86 7.89 1.56 -1.39
N VAL A 87 8.63 0.67 -2.03
CA VAL A 87 9.28 0.94 -3.32
C VAL A 87 8.75 -0.06 -4.32
N VAL A 88 7.93 0.42 -5.26
CA VAL A 88 7.33 -0.41 -6.30
C VAL A 88 7.98 -0.10 -7.63
N TYR A 89 8.36 -1.13 -8.36
CA TYR A 89 8.94 -1.02 -9.70
C TYR A 89 8.01 -1.60 -10.74
N THR A 90 7.70 -0.83 -11.77
CA THR A 90 6.84 -1.25 -12.87
C THR A 90 7.55 -1.13 -14.20
N VAL A 91 7.27 -2.07 -15.10
CA VAL A 91 7.70 -2.03 -16.50
C VAL A 91 6.44 -2.24 -17.35
N PRO A 92 5.70 -1.16 -17.67
CA PRO A 92 4.37 -1.26 -18.27
C PRO A 92 4.33 -2.05 -19.58
N TRP A 93 5.33 -1.86 -20.45
CA TRP A 93 5.42 -2.54 -21.75
C TRP A 93 5.73 -4.04 -21.66
N LEU A 94 6.19 -4.53 -20.51
CA LEU A 94 6.35 -5.96 -20.23
C LEU A 94 5.25 -6.50 -19.29
N ASN A 95 4.29 -5.66 -18.91
CA ASN A 95 3.26 -5.95 -17.91
C ASN A 95 3.85 -6.49 -16.59
N GLN A 96 5.00 -5.94 -16.16
CA GLN A 96 5.67 -6.36 -14.92
C GLN A 96 5.48 -5.34 -13.81
N ILE A 97 5.24 -5.82 -12.59
CA ILE A 97 5.21 -5.05 -11.37
C ILE A 97 5.89 -5.84 -10.24
N LYS A 98 6.73 -5.18 -9.46
CA LYS A 98 7.51 -5.80 -8.37
C LYS A 98 7.55 -4.88 -7.17
N LEU A 99 7.45 -5.48 -5.99
CA LEU A 99 7.69 -4.79 -4.72
C LEU A 99 9.18 -4.96 -4.40
N LEU A 100 9.94 -3.87 -4.47
CA LEU A 100 11.37 -3.88 -4.18
C LEU A 100 11.67 -3.70 -2.70
N LYS A 101 10.86 -2.90 -2.00
CA LYS A 101 11.00 -2.64 -0.56
C LYS A 101 9.64 -2.46 0.10
N SER A 102 9.53 -2.94 1.33
CA SER A 102 8.37 -2.81 2.23
C SER A 102 8.88 -2.70 3.66
N GLU A 103 9.03 -1.48 4.16
CA GLU A 103 9.57 -1.20 5.50
C GLU A 103 8.53 -0.43 6.31
N CYS A 104 8.14 -0.96 7.47
CA CYS A 104 7.10 -0.40 8.33
C CYS A 104 7.65 -0.20 9.75
N GLN A 105 7.21 0.87 10.42
CA GLN A 105 7.64 1.24 11.78
C GLN A 105 6.72 0.68 12.87
#